data_AF-A0A6M3HVV7-F1
#
_entry.id   AF-A0A6M3HVV7-F1
#
_cell.length_a   1.000
_cell.length_b   1.000
_cell.length_c   1.000
_cell.angle_alpha   90.00
_cell.angle_beta   90.00
_cell.angle_gamma   90.00
#
_symmetry.space_group_name_H-M   'P 1'
#
loop_
_entity.id
_entity.type
_entity.pdbx_description
1 polymer ?
#
loop_
_entity_poly.entity_id
_entity_poly.type
_entity_poly.pdbx_seq_one_letter_code
_entity_poly.pdbx_strand_id
1 'polypeptide(L)'
;MRQIQIITLFFLCCFLTSCMTAAATYGYLERSISPKATKEQQQQVKQEVMQLLEKEYKQPFKLESFEYKYQTHNRPGSFDFSQYGSYYFKVQALDNPIIVMDFRIDDINKSSTNELLEDFKKSQLKSVYCAAFPAYYRQSIANKTKVLQPYTKQTEKFCDSRNQTSFHSPRDYYLKHQDEYK
;
A
#
# COMPACT_ATOMS: atom_id res chain seq x y z
N MET A 1 70.70 10.00 34.26
CA MET A 1 69.68 10.46 33.29
C MET A 1 69.90 9.81 31.93
N ARG A 2 69.44 8.56 31.77
CA ARG A 2 69.37 7.80 30.50
C ARG A 2 68.96 6.39 30.89
N GLN A 3 67.66 6.10 30.93
CA GLN A 3 67.09 4.73 30.89
C GLN A 3 65.58 4.67 31.23
N ILE A 4 64.91 5.78 31.56
CA ILE A 4 63.47 5.78 31.93
C ILE A 4 62.59 6.40 30.83
N GLN A 5 62.90 6.16 29.55
CA GLN A 5 62.07 6.70 28.44
C GLN A 5 61.67 5.68 27.38
N ILE A 6 61.94 4.39 27.57
CA ILE A 6 61.58 3.35 26.58
C ILE A 6 60.47 2.40 27.10
N ILE A 7 60.11 2.45 28.39
CA ILE A 7 59.06 1.57 28.94
C ILE A 7 57.65 2.16 28.76
N THR A 8 57.52 3.47 28.57
CA THR A 8 56.22 4.14 28.44
C THR A 8 55.59 4.03 27.05
N LEU A 9 56.35 3.60 26.03
CA LEU A 9 55.82 3.49 24.65
C LEU A 9 55.35 2.08 24.27
N PHE A 10 55.70 1.05 25.06
CA PHE A 10 55.28 -0.33 24.78
C PHE A 10 53.97 -0.72 25.48
N PHE A 11 53.56 0.03 26.52
CA PHE A 11 52.29 -0.19 27.21
C PHE A 11 51.09 0.51 26.56
N LEU A 12 51.32 1.39 25.58
CA LEU A 12 50.24 2.12 24.89
C LEU A 12 49.67 1.37 23.67
N CYS A 13 50.34 0.32 23.18
CA CYS A 13 49.88 -0.47 22.02
C CYS A 13 49.01 -1.68 22.40
N CYS A 14 48.88 -2.03 23.68
CA CYS A 14 48.02 -3.14 24.12
C CYS A 14 46.63 -2.69 24.60
N PHE A 15 46.32 -1.38 24.56
CA PHE A 15 44.99 -0.86 24.89
C PHE A 15 44.16 -0.44 23.67
N LEU A 16 44.64 -0.68 22.44
CA LEU A 16 43.90 -0.40 21.20
C LEU A 16 43.36 -1.66 20.50
N THR A 17 43.49 -2.84 21.09
CA THR A 17 43.09 -4.12 20.46
C THR A 17 42.02 -4.91 21.23
N SER A 18 41.24 -4.26 22.10
CA SER A 18 40.11 -4.90 22.78
C SER A 18 38.86 -4.00 22.88
N CYS A 19 38.39 -3.51 21.74
CA CYS A 19 36.95 -3.34 21.50
C CYS A 19 36.51 -4.29 20.37
N MET A 20 36.99 -5.53 20.43
CA MET A 20 36.30 -6.68 19.83
C MET A 20 35.91 -7.62 20.97
N THR A 21 34.93 -7.19 21.76
CA THR A 21 34.12 -8.11 22.56
C THR A 21 32.73 -8.12 21.94
N ALA A 22 32.50 -9.14 21.13
CA ALA A 22 31.21 -9.78 20.91
C ALA A 22 30.00 -8.83 20.99
N ALA A 23 29.71 -8.11 19.90
CA ALA A 23 28.31 -7.88 19.58
C ALA A 23 27.76 -9.26 19.22
N ALA A 24 27.29 -9.94 20.25
CA ALA A 24 26.46 -11.13 20.13
C ALA A 24 25.46 -10.91 18.99
N THR A 25 25.35 -11.92 18.14
CA THR A 25 24.27 -12.14 17.21
C THR A 25 22.94 -12.20 17.97
N TYR A 26 22.48 -11.06 18.47
CA TYR A 26 21.09 -10.79 18.76
C TYR A 26 20.52 -10.22 17.47
N GLY A 27 19.53 -10.91 16.88
CA GLY A 27 18.85 -10.43 15.69
C GLY A 27 18.48 -8.96 15.89
N TYR A 28 18.96 -8.10 14.99
CA TYR A 28 18.62 -6.69 14.98
C TYR A 28 17.10 -6.61 14.91
N LEU A 29 16.49 -6.12 15.99
CA LEU A 29 15.07 -5.83 16.05
C LEU A 29 14.86 -4.63 15.12
N GLU A 30 14.34 -4.90 13.92
CA GLU A 30 14.23 -3.87 12.89
C GLU A 30 13.05 -2.96 13.23
N ARG A 31 13.37 -1.74 13.66
CA ARG A 31 12.39 -0.72 14.05
C ARG A 31 12.36 0.37 13.00
N SER A 32 11.27 0.45 12.24
CA SER A 32 11.00 1.60 11.37
C SER A 32 9.91 2.48 11.98
N ILE A 33 10.17 3.79 12.08
CA ILE A 33 9.18 4.77 12.54
C ILE A 33 9.10 5.87 11.48
N SER A 34 7.96 5.94 10.80
CA SER A 34 7.65 7.03 9.89
C SER A 34 6.94 8.14 10.67
N PRO A 35 7.21 9.43 10.39
CA PRO A 35 6.56 10.53 11.08
C PRO A 35 5.05 10.52 10.82
N LYS A 36 4.24 10.81 11.83
CA LYS A 36 2.78 10.92 11.66
C LYS A 36 2.47 12.12 10.77
N ALA A 37 1.71 11.90 9.70
CA ALA A 37 1.26 12.96 8.82
C ALA A 37 0.38 14.00 9.53
N THR A 38 0.61 15.28 9.24
CA THR A 38 -0.24 16.39 9.71
C THR A 38 -1.60 16.36 9.00
N LYS A 39 -2.57 17.12 9.50
CA LYS A 39 -3.90 17.21 8.85
C LYS A 39 -3.80 17.81 7.45
N GLU A 40 -2.89 18.77 7.26
CA GLU A 40 -2.63 19.43 5.99
C GLU A 40 -2.05 18.43 4.98
N GLN A 41 -1.07 17.62 5.39
CA GLN A 41 -0.51 16.56 4.55
C GLN A 41 -1.57 15.51 4.19
N GLN A 42 -2.42 15.12 5.15
CA GLN A 42 -3.51 14.18 4.87
C GLN A 42 -4.51 14.72 3.85
N GLN A 43 -4.86 16.01 3.97
CA GLN A 43 -5.76 16.66 3.02
C GLN A 43 -5.12 16.80 1.63
N GLN A 44 -3.82 17.09 1.58
CA GLN A 44 -3.06 17.13 0.33
C GLN A 44 -3.07 15.76 -0.37
N VAL A 45 -2.71 14.69 0.33
CA VAL A 45 -2.74 13.32 -0.22
C VAL A 45 -4.13 12.97 -0.74
N LYS A 46 -5.18 13.27 0.04
CA LYS A 46 -6.57 13.05 -0.37
C LYS A 46 -6.90 13.77 -1.69
N GLN A 47 -6.56 15.05 -1.80
CA GLN A 47 -6.87 15.84 -3.00
C GLN A 47 -6.09 15.34 -4.22
N GLU A 48 -4.78 15.10 -4.07
CA GLU A 48 -3.93 14.67 -5.18
C GLU A 48 -4.28 13.26 -5.65
N VAL A 49 -4.59 12.32 -4.76
CA VAL A 49 -5.06 10.97 -5.15
C VAL A 49 -6.36 11.05 -5.96
N MET A 50 -7.33 11.86 -5.52
CA MET A 50 -8.59 12.01 -6.26
C MET A 50 -8.36 12.60 -7.66
N GLN A 51 -7.52 13.63 -7.79
CA GLN A 51 -7.15 14.21 -9.09
C GLN A 51 -6.41 13.21 -10.00
N LEU A 52 -5.52 12.40 -9.43
CA LEU A 52 -4.81 11.36 -10.18
C LEU A 52 -5.76 10.30 -10.72
N LEU A 53 -6.75 9.87 -9.92
CA LEU A 53 -7.78 8.94 -10.37
C LEU A 53 -8.58 9.51 -11.54
N GLU A 54 -9.09 10.75 -11.42
CA GLU A 54 -9.87 11.41 -12.48
C GLU A 54 -9.06 11.54 -13.78
N LYS A 55 -7.77 11.91 -13.66
CA LYS A 55 -6.87 12.05 -14.80
C LYS A 55 -6.57 10.70 -15.48
N GLU A 56 -6.29 9.67 -14.70
CA GLU A 56 -5.93 8.34 -15.19
C GLU A 56 -7.11 7.66 -15.88
N TYR A 57 -8.30 7.74 -15.28
CA TYR A 57 -9.49 7.01 -15.72
C TYR A 57 -10.48 7.85 -16.53
N LYS A 58 -10.18 9.15 -16.72
CA LYS A 58 -10.94 10.09 -17.56
C LYS A 58 -12.43 10.15 -17.20
N GLN A 59 -12.74 10.09 -15.91
CA GLN A 59 -14.11 10.14 -15.40
C GLN A 59 -14.13 10.72 -13.98
N PRO A 60 -15.25 11.30 -13.53
CA PRO A 60 -15.36 11.81 -12.17
C PRO A 60 -15.56 10.68 -11.14
N PHE A 61 -15.11 10.94 -9.92
CA PHE A 61 -15.21 10.01 -8.80
C PHE A 61 -15.87 10.65 -7.58
N LYS A 62 -16.69 9.85 -6.88
CA LYS A 62 -17.23 10.20 -5.56
C LYS A 62 -16.40 9.57 -4.47
N LEU A 63 -15.92 10.38 -3.54
CA LEU A 63 -15.28 9.89 -2.32
C LEU A 63 -16.35 9.44 -1.33
N GLU A 64 -16.48 8.12 -1.12
CA GLU A 64 -17.40 7.54 -0.13
C GLU A 64 -16.83 7.65 1.28
N SER A 65 -15.54 7.35 1.45
CA SER A 65 -14.84 7.53 2.72
C SER A 65 -13.35 7.78 2.53
N PHE A 66 -12.78 8.52 3.49
CA PHE A 66 -11.35 8.73 3.64
C PHE A 66 -11.00 8.66 5.12
N GLU A 67 -10.02 7.84 5.47
CA GLU A 67 -9.55 7.71 6.84
C GLU A 67 -8.02 7.62 6.86
N TYR A 68 -7.39 8.27 7.83
CA TYR A 68 -5.96 8.13 8.11
C TYR A 68 -5.77 7.48 9.47
N LYS A 69 -5.00 6.39 9.53
CA LYS A 69 -4.63 5.72 10.79
C LYS A 69 -3.13 5.71 10.95
N TYR A 70 -2.66 6.11 12.13
CA TYR A 70 -1.25 6.00 12.51
C TYR A 70 -1.13 4.91 13.58
N GLN A 71 -0.50 3.79 13.23
CA GLN A 71 -0.53 2.57 14.05
C GLN A 71 0.83 1.87 14.06
N THR A 72 1.01 1.01 15.06
CA THR A 72 2.15 0.10 15.13
C THR A 72 1.76 -1.23 14.51
N HIS A 73 2.55 -1.69 13.55
CA HIS A 73 2.39 -2.92 12.81
C HIS A 73 3.49 -3.90 13.22
N ASN A 74 3.11 -5.04 13.78
CA ASN A 74 4.04 -6.10 14.14
C ASN A 74 4.08 -7.13 13.03
N ARG A 75 5.28 -7.61 12.67
CA ARG A 75 5.39 -8.74 11.75
C ARG A 75 4.97 -10.03 12.49
N PRO A 76 4.01 -10.81 11.97
CA PRO A 76 3.60 -12.06 12.62
C PRO A 76 4.80 -12.99 12.85
N GLY A 77 4.97 -13.45 14.10
CA GLY A 77 6.09 -14.33 14.47
C GLY A 77 7.45 -13.62 14.61
N SER A 78 7.51 -12.29 14.57
CA SER A 78 8.71 -11.50 14.85
C SER A 78 8.46 -10.45 15.94
N PHE A 79 9.54 -10.00 16.59
CA PHE A 79 9.55 -8.81 17.44
C PHE A 79 9.75 -7.50 16.64
N ASP A 80 9.92 -7.60 15.32
CA ASP A 80 10.02 -6.43 14.44
C ASP A 80 8.69 -5.68 14.39
N PHE A 81 8.78 -4.36 14.54
CA PHE A 81 7.62 -3.49 14.44
C PHE A 81 7.93 -2.25 13.60
N SER A 82 6.93 -1.83 12.86
CA SER A 82 6.95 -0.59 12.08
C SER A 82 5.81 0.30 12.53
N GLN A 83 6.07 1.59 12.75
CA GLN A 83 5.04 2.55 13.09
C GLN A 83 4.90 3.56 11.96
N TYR A 84 3.75 3.59 11.30
CA TYR A 84 3.51 4.42 10.12
C TYR A 84 2.02 4.75 9.94
N GLY A 85 1.75 5.67 9.04
CA GLY A 85 0.43 6.10 8.62
C GLY A 85 -0.10 5.32 7.42
N SER A 86 -1.38 4.98 7.45
CA SER A 86 -2.10 4.39 6.33
C SER A 86 -3.29 5.27 5.95
N TYR A 87 -3.36 5.63 4.68
CA TYR A 87 -4.48 6.35 4.06
C TYR A 87 -5.43 5.33 3.45
N TYR A 88 -6.66 5.28 3.92
CA TYR A 88 -7.71 4.40 3.42
C TYR A 88 -8.69 5.19 2.59
N PHE A 89 -8.91 4.74 1.36
CA PHE A 89 -9.81 5.37 0.39
C PHE A 89 -10.90 4.39 0.00
N LYS A 90 -12.15 4.87 0.05
CA LYS A 90 -13.27 4.24 -0.63
C LYS A 90 -13.84 5.21 -1.64
N VAL A 91 -13.76 4.88 -2.91
CA VAL A 91 -14.04 5.78 -4.03
C VAL A 91 -14.94 5.08 -5.05
N GLN A 92 -16.04 5.70 -5.43
CA GLN A 92 -16.97 5.20 -6.44
C GLN A 92 -16.80 5.94 -7.77
N ALA A 93 -16.71 5.19 -8.87
CA ALA A 93 -16.73 5.75 -10.22
C ALA A 93 -18.16 6.20 -10.57
N LEU A 94 -18.35 7.46 -10.99
CA LEU A 94 -19.69 7.97 -11.28
C LEU A 94 -20.24 7.50 -12.62
N ASP A 95 -19.39 7.43 -13.65
CA ASP A 95 -19.79 6.95 -14.98
C ASP A 95 -19.98 5.43 -15.02
N ASN A 96 -19.49 4.72 -13.98
CA ASN A 96 -19.64 3.28 -13.84
C ASN A 96 -19.81 2.86 -12.37
N PRO A 97 -21.01 3.04 -11.79
CA PRO A 97 -21.23 2.93 -10.35
C PRO A 97 -20.97 1.55 -9.72
N ILE A 98 -20.82 0.49 -10.53
CA ILE A 98 -20.47 -0.85 -10.04
C ILE A 98 -19.01 -0.90 -9.53
N ILE A 99 -18.19 0.07 -9.94
CA ILE A 99 -16.78 0.16 -9.55
C ILE A 99 -16.64 1.01 -8.31
N VAL A 100 -16.43 0.32 -7.19
CA VAL A 100 -16.11 0.89 -5.90
C VAL A 100 -14.70 0.44 -5.51
N MET A 101 -13.75 1.35 -5.64
CA MET A 101 -12.35 1.13 -5.28
C MET A 101 -12.19 1.29 -3.77
N ASP A 102 -11.71 0.25 -3.11
CA ASP A 102 -11.38 0.22 -1.69
C ASP A 102 -9.90 -0.13 -1.55
N PHE A 103 -9.07 0.86 -1.27
CA PHE A 103 -7.62 0.71 -1.31
C PHE A 103 -6.93 1.51 -0.21
N ARG A 104 -5.67 1.16 0.04
CA ARG A 104 -4.83 1.83 1.03
C ARG A 104 -3.49 2.25 0.47
N ILE A 105 -2.95 3.34 1.00
CA ILE A 105 -1.60 3.81 0.72
C ILE A 105 -0.87 3.92 2.06
N ASP A 106 0.26 3.25 2.19
CA ASP A 106 1.06 3.21 3.42
C ASP A 106 2.25 4.19 3.28
N ASP A 107 2.47 5.06 4.28
CA ASP A 107 3.60 6.02 4.29
C ASP A 107 4.90 5.45 4.88
N ILE A 108 4.95 4.14 5.06
CA ILE A 108 6.12 3.44 5.56
C ILE A 108 7.36 3.77 4.73
N ASN A 109 8.42 4.21 5.41
CA ASN A 109 9.71 4.58 4.83
C ASN A 109 9.59 5.65 3.73
N LYS A 110 8.55 6.50 3.75
CA LYS A 110 8.42 7.65 2.85
C LYS A 110 8.96 8.91 3.50
N SER A 111 9.87 9.57 2.79
CA SER A 111 10.49 10.82 3.24
C SER A 111 9.61 12.05 2.99
N SER A 112 8.61 11.95 2.11
CA SER A 112 7.72 13.06 1.75
C SER A 112 6.40 12.60 1.12
N THR A 113 5.41 13.51 1.10
CA THR A 113 4.15 13.35 0.35
C THR A 113 4.38 13.05 -1.13
N ASN A 114 5.40 13.68 -1.75
CA ASN A 114 5.69 13.46 -3.16
C ASN A 114 6.17 12.03 -3.43
N GLU A 115 7.04 11.50 -2.57
CA GLU A 115 7.49 10.11 -2.67
C GLU A 115 6.32 9.12 -2.54
N LEU A 116 5.43 9.34 -1.57
CA LEU A 116 4.21 8.55 -1.37
C LEU A 116 3.35 8.52 -2.65
N LEU A 117 3.14 9.68 -3.27
CA LEU A 117 2.29 9.80 -4.45
C LEU A 117 2.93 9.20 -5.70
N GLU A 118 4.25 9.34 -5.87
CA GLU A 118 4.97 8.67 -6.96
C GLU A 118 4.90 7.15 -6.84
N ASP A 119 5.01 6.62 -5.63
CA ASP A 119 4.84 5.18 -5.40
C ASP A 119 3.43 4.72 -5.68
N PHE A 120 2.41 5.48 -5.26
CA PHE A 120 1.02 5.20 -5.63
C PHE A 120 0.82 5.17 -7.16
N LYS A 121 1.35 6.17 -7.89
CA LYS A 121 1.27 6.22 -9.36
C LYS A 121 1.88 4.99 -10.03
N LYS A 122 3.03 4.53 -9.51
CA LYS A 122 3.77 3.38 -10.07
C LYS A 122 3.12 2.04 -9.73
N SER A 123 2.66 1.88 -8.49
CA SER A 123 2.27 0.57 -7.95
C SER A 123 0.77 0.27 -8.01
N GLN A 124 -0.09 1.28 -7.88
CA GLN A 124 -1.53 1.08 -7.66
C GLN A 124 -2.41 1.83 -8.66
N LEU A 125 -2.05 3.06 -9.05
CA LEU A 125 -2.93 3.95 -9.82
C LEU A 125 -3.47 3.32 -11.11
N LYS A 126 -2.68 2.49 -11.80
CA LYS A 126 -3.11 1.86 -13.06
C LYS A 126 -4.03 0.66 -12.86
N SER A 127 -3.99 0.03 -11.69
CA SER A 127 -4.64 -1.26 -11.42
C SER A 127 -5.84 -1.18 -10.47
N VAL A 128 -5.91 -0.13 -9.65
CA VAL A 128 -6.91 -0.01 -8.57
C VAL A 128 -8.36 -0.11 -9.05
N TYR A 129 -8.67 0.44 -10.23
CA TYR A 129 -10.00 0.36 -10.82
C TYR A 129 -10.44 -1.08 -11.15
N CYS A 130 -9.61 -1.84 -11.87
CA CYS A 130 -9.96 -3.22 -12.22
C CYS A 130 -9.77 -4.18 -11.04
N ALA A 131 -8.95 -3.83 -10.06
CA ALA A 131 -8.84 -4.58 -8.81
C ALA A 131 -10.16 -4.62 -8.02
N ALA A 132 -11.02 -3.60 -8.17
CA ALA A 132 -12.35 -3.58 -7.56
C ALA A 132 -13.36 -4.53 -8.24
N PHE A 133 -13.17 -4.83 -9.52
CA PHE A 133 -14.18 -5.51 -10.33
C PHE A 133 -14.45 -6.98 -9.95
N PRO A 134 -13.45 -7.81 -9.58
CA PRO A 134 -13.70 -9.16 -9.07
C PRO A 134 -14.65 -9.19 -7.86
N ALA A 135 -14.57 -8.20 -6.97
CA ALA A 135 -15.41 -8.12 -5.79
C ALA A 135 -16.90 -7.96 -6.15
N TYR A 136 -17.19 -7.17 -7.18
CA TYR A 136 -18.55 -6.97 -7.68
C TYR A 136 -19.17 -8.28 -8.22
N TYR A 137 -18.42 -9.07 -8.99
CA TYR A 137 -18.88 -10.39 -9.43
C TYR A 137 -19.11 -11.34 -8.24
N ARG A 138 -18.16 -11.41 -7.30
CA ARG A 138 -18.31 -12.25 -6.10
C ARG A 138 -19.53 -11.87 -5.27
N GLN A 139 -19.80 -10.58 -5.13
CA GLN A 139 -20.99 -10.09 -4.42
C GLN A 139 -22.27 -10.49 -5.16
N SER A 140 -22.29 -10.36 -6.49
CA SER A 140 -23.43 -10.77 -7.32
C SER A 140 -23.70 -12.27 -7.20
N ILE A 141 -22.65 -13.09 -7.22
CA ILE A 141 -22.71 -14.54 -7.01
C ILE A 141 -23.26 -14.87 -5.61
N ALA A 142 -22.67 -14.27 -4.57
CA ALA A 142 -23.04 -14.52 -3.18
C ALA A 142 -24.51 -14.16 -2.91
N ASN A 143 -24.98 -13.06 -3.50
CA ASN A 143 -26.35 -12.58 -3.33
C ASN A 143 -27.34 -13.21 -4.33
N LYS A 144 -26.87 -14.02 -5.28
CA LYS A 144 -27.65 -14.52 -6.42
C LYS A 144 -28.39 -13.42 -7.17
N THR A 145 -27.72 -12.29 -7.41
CA THR A 145 -28.27 -11.14 -8.12
C THR A 145 -27.68 -11.02 -9.51
N LYS A 146 -28.49 -10.61 -10.49
CA LYS A 146 -27.97 -10.34 -11.84
C LYS A 146 -27.02 -9.14 -11.86
N VAL A 147 -25.93 -9.25 -12.62
CA VAL A 147 -25.02 -8.12 -12.85
C VAL A 147 -25.68 -7.04 -13.69
N LEU A 148 -25.40 -5.79 -13.33
CA LEU A 148 -25.88 -4.60 -14.02
C LEU A 148 -25.15 -4.38 -15.35
N GLN A 149 -25.93 -4.39 -16.44
CA GLN A 149 -25.52 -3.99 -17.79
C GLN A 149 -26.02 -2.56 -18.09
N PRO A 150 -25.34 -1.79 -18.96
CA PRO A 150 -24.15 -2.15 -19.75
C PRO A 150 -22.81 -2.02 -18.99
N TYR A 151 -22.86 -1.53 -17.75
CA TYR A 151 -21.68 -1.22 -16.92
C TYR A 151 -20.66 -2.35 -16.86
N THR A 152 -21.14 -3.58 -16.62
CA THR A 152 -20.27 -4.75 -16.50
C THR A 152 -19.50 -5.00 -17.80
N LYS A 153 -20.16 -5.05 -18.96
CA LYS A 153 -19.49 -5.22 -20.26
C LYS A 153 -18.50 -4.10 -20.59
N GLN A 154 -18.79 -2.87 -20.18
CA GLN A 154 -17.88 -1.73 -20.38
C GLN A 154 -16.61 -1.91 -19.52
N THR A 155 -16.77 -2.28 -18.25
CA THR A 155 -15.63 -2.59 -17.38
C THR A 155 -14.78 -3.72 -17.92
N GLU A 156 -15.40 -4.82 -18.38
CA GLU A 156 -14.68 -5.97 -18.93
C GLU A 156 -13.75 -5.54 -20.07
N LYS A 157 -14.31 -4.83 -21.07
CA LYS A 157 -13.53 -4.31 -22.20
C LYS A 157 -12.41 -3.38 -21.75
N PHE A 158 -12.69 -2.48 -20.81
CA PHE A 158 -11.70 -1.58 -20.27
C PHE A 158 -10.56 -2.36 -19.60
N CYS A 159 -10.86 -3.27 -18.68
CA CYS A 159 -9.85 -4.03 -17.95
C CYS A 159 -9.06 -5.00 -18.82
N ASP A 160 -9.70 -5.65 -19.79
CA ASP A 160 -9.03 -6.48 -20.79
C ASP A 160 -8.06 -5.67 -21.65
N SER A 161 -8.43 -4.45 -22.07
CA SER A 161 -7.54 -3.57 -22.82
C SER A 161 -6.27 -3.17 -22.05
N ARG A 162 -6.28 -3.33 -20.72
CA ARG A 162 -5.14 -3.09 -19.83
C ARG A 162 -4.43 -4.37 -19.38
N ASN A 163 -4.81 -5.52 -19.93
CA ASN A 163 -4.32 -6.85 -19.53
C ASN A 163 -4.56 -7.17 -18.04
N GLN A 164 -5.65 -6.65 -17.45
CA GLN A 164 -6.00 -6.87 -16.04
C GLN A 164 -7.15 -7.88 -15.94
N THR A 165 -6.80 -9.16 -15.93
CA THR A 165 -7.72 -10.29 -16.14
C THR A 165 -8.23 -10.96 -14.87
N SER A 166 -7.96 -10.40 -13.69
CA SER A 166 -8.33 -11.00 -12.39
C SER A 166 -9.85 -11.23 -12.22
N PHE A 167 -10.67 -10.53 -13.00
CA PHE A 167 -12.13 -10.67 -13.00
C PHE A 167 -12.64 -11.83 -13.86
N HIS A 168 -11.82 -12.44 -14.72
CA HIS A 168 -12.25 -13.53 -15.62
C HIS A 168 -12.81 -14.73 -14.85
N SER A 169 -12.08 -15.20 -13.83
CA SER A 169 -12.53 -16.35 -13.03
C SER A 169 -13.90 -16.14 -12.37
N PRO A 170 -14.15 -15.06 -11.60
CA PRO A 170 -15.48 -14.84 -11.04
C PRO A 170 -16.55 -14.50 -12.11
N ARG A 171 -16.19 -13.86 -13.23
CA ARG A 171 -17.10 -13.67 -14.37
C ARG A 171 -17.55 -15.00 -14.95
N ASP A 172 -16.63 -15.90 -15.27
CA ASP A 172 -16.93 -17.16 -15.94
C ASP A 172 -17.80 -18.06 -15.04
N TYR A 173 -17.52 -18.05 -13.74
CA TYR A 173 -18.40 -18.68 -12.75
C TYR A 173 -19.79 -18.06 -12.77
N TYR A 174 -19.90 -16.73 -12.75
CA TYR A 174 -21.19 -16.04 -12.83
C TYR A 174 -21.96 -16.46 -14.08
N LEU A 175 -21.34 -16.42 -15.26
CA LEU A 175 -21.98 -16.71 -16.55
C LEU A 175 -22.52 -18.15 -16.60
N LYS A 176 -21.82 -19.12 -15.98
CA LYS A 176 -22.27 -20.51 -15.91
C LYS A 176 -23.55 -20.70 -15.07
N HIS A 177 -23.81 -19.82 -14.11
CA HIS A 177 -24.92 -19.95 -13.14
C HIS A 177 -25.92 -18.78 -13.21
N GLN A 178 -25.79 -17.88 -14.19
CA GLN A 178 -26.54 -16.62 -14.23
C GLN A 178 -28.07 -16.80 -14.33
N ASP A 179 -28.52 -17.94 -14.86
CA ASP A 179 -29.95 -18.28 -14.97
C ASP A 179 -30.57 -18.62 -13.60
N GLU A 180 -29.76 -18.88 -12.58
CA GLU A 180 -30.21 -19.10 -11.19
C GLU A 180 -30.40 -17.78 -10.42
N TYR A 181 -29.97 -16.64 -10.99
CA TYR A 181 -29.91 -15.36 -10.29
C TYR A 181 -31.12 -14.47 -10.61
N LYS A 182 -31.51 -13.64 -9.63
CA LYS A 182 -32.70 -12.78 -9.68
C LYS A 182 -32.33 -11.33 -9.96
#